data_AF-A0A5P2DUP4-F1
#
_entry.id   AF-A0A5P2DUP4-F1
#
_cell.length_a   1.000
_cell.length_b   1.000
_cell.length_c   1.000
_cell.angle_alpha   90.00
_cell.angle_beta   90.00
_cell.angle_gamma   90.00
#
_symmetry.space_group_name_H-M   'P 1'
#
loop_
_entity.id
_entity.type
_entity.pdbx_description
1 polymer ?
#
loop_
_entity_poly.entity_id
_entity_poly.type
_entity_poly.pdbx_seq_one_letter_code
_entity_poly.pdbx_strand_id
1 'polypeptide(L)'
;MLFGGPHQSLPSFVRAGVRPGDTVFPVRAFRKRLHLLGAMEVSRIIPYKDAGAELHDDDYAKLLDWRTLKAGCVTEVLLGPPGSALGFGTVVPADLLSRLTYTSRRGERTLKHVVDGELARSISVQGIYRLAPDSATALRQLVLEHSG
;
A
#
# COMPACT_ATOMS: atom_id res chain seq x y z
N MET A 1 4.54 7.26 6.16
CA MET A 1 5.10 6.11 6.90
C MET A 1 4.12 4.94 6.85
N LEU A 2 4.60 3.72 6.62
CA LEU A 2 3.82 2.48 6.68
C LEU A 2 4.59 1.41 7.48
N PHE A 3 3.89 0.36 7.94
CA PHE A 3 4.44 -0.66 8.83
C PHE A 3 4.27 -2.06 8.25
N GLY A 4 5.31 -2.89 8.39
CA GLY A 4 5.36 -4.26 7.90
C GLY A 4 5.82 -5.24 8.96
N GLY A 5 5.62 -6.53 8.69
CA GLY A 5 5.80 -7.61 9.65
C GLY A 5 5.82 -9.00 9.02
N PRO A 6 5.80 -10.06 9.84
CA PRO A 6 5.90 -11.43 9.35
C PRO A 6 4.55 -12.03 8.91
N HIS A 7 3.42 -11.35 9.12
CA HIS A 7 2.07 -11.91 8.93
C HIS A 7 1.44 -11.49 7.60
N GLN A 8 0.47 -12.26 7.11
CA GLN A 8 -0.26 -11.90 5.88
C GLN A 8 -1.09 -10.62 6.03
N SER A 9 -1.61 -10.35 7.24
CA SER A 9 -2.32 -9.11 7.59
C SER A 9 -1.38 -7.92 7.84
N LEU A 10 -0.07 -8.17 7.93
CA LEU A 10 0.97 -7.17 8.14
C LEU A 10 2.20 -7.60 7.32
N PRO A 11 2.12 -7.58 5.99
CA PRO A 11 3.14 -8.18 5.12
C PRO A 11 4.46 -7.39 5.20
N SER A 12 5.58 -8.10 5.07
CA SER A 12 6.89 -7.48 4.95
C SER A 12 7.09 -6.93 3.54
N PHE A 13 7.35 -5.64 3.44
CA PHE A 13 7.83 -4.92 2.27
C PHE A 13 9.14 -5.50 1.75
N VAL A 14 10.08 -5.85 2.64
CA VAL A 14 11.36 -6.46 2.23
C VAL A 14 11.11 -7.82 1.56
N ARG A 15 10.30 -8.69 2.17
CA ARG A 15 9.96 -9.99 1.57
C ARG A 15 9.15 -9.86 0.29
N ALA A 16 8.35 -8.81 0.17
CA ALA A 16 7.62 -8.47 -1.05
C ALA A 16 8.51 -7.87 -2.15
N GLY A 17 9.78 -7.58 -1.85
CA GLY A 17 10.75 -7.04 -2.80
C GLY A 17 10.52 -5.56 -3.13
N VAL A 18 9.97 -4.79 -2.19
CA VAL A 18 9.85 -3.33 -2.29
C VAL A 18 11.25 -2.69 -2.17
N ARG A 19 11.50 -1.67 -2.98
CA ARG A 19 12.79 -0.98 -3.06
C ARG A 19 12.61 0.54 -2.98
N PRO A 20 13.65 1.28 -2.55
CA PRO A 20 13.71 2.73 -2.79
C PRO A 20 13.39 3.09 -4.24
N GLY A 21 12.60 4.14 -4.44
CA GLY A 21 12.09 4.59 -5.74
C GLY A 21 10.80 3.89 -6.21
N ASP A 22 10.37 2.78 -5.57
CA ASP A 22 9.04 2.23 -5.83
C ASP A 22 7.96 3.23 -5.37
N THR A 23 6.77 3.18 -5.99
CA THR A 23 5.56 3.82 -5.44
C THR A 23 4.66 2.77 -4.83
N VAL A 24 4.27 2.98 -3.58
CA VAL A 24 3.27 2.15 -2.88
C VAL A 24 1.92 2.84 -2.93
N PHE A 25 0.89 2.05 -3.23
CA PHE A 25 -0.51 2.45 -3.24
C PHE A 25 -1.24 1.72 -2.11
N PRO A 26 -1.38 2.32 -0.91
CA PRO A 26 -2.14 1.69 0.16
C PRO A 26 -3.62 1.62 -0.24
N VAL A 27 -4.23 0.46 -0.05
CA VAL A 27 -5.63 0.23 -0.42
C VAL A 27 -6.45 -0.29 0.74
N ARG A 28 -7.76 -0.07 0.67
CA ARG A 28 -8.74 -0.64 1.59
C ARG A 28 -9.85 -1.31 0.80
N ALA A 29 -10.07 -2.60 1.04
CA ALA A 29 -11.30 -3.25 0.60
C ALA A 29 -12.43 -2.94 1.60
N PHE A 30 -13.51 -2.32 1.15
CA PHE A 30 -14.66 -1.99 2.01
C PHE A 30 -15.95 -1.98 1.20
N ARG A 31 -17.02 -2.59 1.73
CA ARG A 31 -18.34 -2.69 1.06
C ARG A 31 -18.24 -3.13 -0.42
N LYS A 32 -17.45 -4.19 -0.68
CA LYS A 32 -17.17 -4.73 -2.02
C LYS A 32 -16.48 -3.76 -3.00
N ARG A 33 -15.94 -2.64 -2.51
CA ARG A 33 -15.18 -1.68 -3.32
C ARG A 33 -13.72 -1.65 -2.89
N LEU A 34 -12.86 -1.29 -3.83
CA LEU A 34 -11.45 -1.00 -3.55
C LEU A 34 -11.28 0.51 -3.43
N HIS A 35 -10.86 0.95 -2.25
CA HIS A 35 -10.53 2.34 -1.98
C HIS A 35 -9.02 2.50 -2.08
N LEU A 36 -8.59 3.51 -2.81
CA LEU A 36 -7.20 3.91 -2.90
C LEU A 36 -6.94 5.00 -1.86
N LEU A 37 -6.04 4.73 -0.92
CA LEU A 37 -5.81 5.65 0.20
C LEU A 37 -4.85 6.77 -0.16
N GLY A 38 -4.05 6.59 -1.20
CA GLY A 38 -3.08 7.55 -1.69
C GLY A 38 -1.95 6.83 -2.42
N ALA A 39 -0.84 7.56 -2.55
CA ALA A 39 0.41 7.09 -3.12
C ALA A 39 1.59 7.67 -2.34
N MET A 40 2.59 6.84 -2.11
CA MET A 40 3.84 7.23 -1.44
C MET A 40 5.03 6.62 -2.17
N GLU A 41 5.98 7.46 -2.56
CA GLU A 41 7.29 6.98 -3.02
C GLU A 41 8.09 6.43 -1.84
N VAL A 42 8.76 5.30 -2.05
CA VAL A 42 9.59 4.66 -1.03
C VAL A 42 10.97 5.33 -1.04
N SER A 43 11.36 5.95 0.08
CA SER A 43 12.73 6.43 0.26
C SER A 43 13.63 5.34 0.83
N ARG A 44 13.18 4.67 1.89
CA ARG A 44 13.89 3.56 2.54
C ARG A 44 12.97 2.71 3.39
N ILE A 45 13.43 1.51 3.72
CA ILE A 45 12.79 0.61 4.68
C ILE A 45 13.82 0.36 5.79
N ILE A 46 13.43 0.59 7.04
CA ILE A 46 14.30 0.42 8.20
C ILE A 46 13.71 -0.62 9.16
N PRO A 47 14.54 -1.34 9.93
CA PRO A 47 14.04 -2.18 11.00
C PRO A 47 13.31 -1.34 12.05
N TYR A 48 12.18 -1.83 12.56
CA TYR A 48 11.37 -1.08 13.53
C TYR A 48 12.16 -0.71 14.80
N LYS A 49 13.06 -1.58 15.23
CA LYS A 49 13.95 -1.35 16.39
C LYS A 49 14.86 -0.13 16.22
N ASP A 50 15.19 0.24 14.99
CA ASP A 50 16.12 1.31 14.67
C ASP A 50 15.38 2.65 14.39
N ALA A 51 14.04 2.59 14.27
CA ALA A 51 13.20 3.76 13.96
C ALA A 51 13.34 4.90 14.99
N GLY A 52 13.60 4.60 16.26
CA GLY A 52 13.81 5.65 17.27
C GLY A 52 15.11 6.43 17.13
N ALA A 53 16.12 5.84 16.49
CA ALA A 53 17.40 6.50 16.25
C ALA A 53 17.47 7.14 14.85
N GLU A 54 16.69 6.63 13.90
CA GLU A 54 16.76 7.03 12.48
C GLU A 54 15.67 8.00 12.01
N LEU A 55 14.61 8.20 12.80
CA LEU A 55 13.54 9.13 12.48
C LEU A 55 13.84 10.52 13.04
N HIS A 56 13.49 11.55 12.28
CA HIS A 56 13.44 12.94 12.78
C HIS A 56 12.34 13.05 13.85
N ASP A 57 12.46 14.02 14.77
CA ASP A 57 11.59 14.15 15.95
C ASP A 57 10.09 14.13 15.60
N ASP A 58 9.68 14.80 14.52
CA ASP A 58 8.29 14.83 14.04
C ASP A 58 7.76 13.47 13.59
N ASP A 59 8.60 12.65 12.95
CA ASP A 59 8.22 11.31 12.52
C ASP A 59 8.31 10.30 13.68
N TYR A 60 9.17 10.55 14.65
CA TYR A 60 9.22 9.79 15.89
C TYR A 60 7.99 10.05 16.78
N ALA A 61 7.49 11.28 16.83
CA ALA A 61 6.23 11.60 17.52
C ALA A 61 5.05 10.81 16.92
N LYS A 62 4.94 10.76 15.57
CA LYS A 62 3.95 9.92 14.88
C LYS A 62 4.13 8.43 15.21
N LEU A 63 5.36 7.95 15.33
CA LEU A 63 5.65 6.57 15.75
C LEU A 63 5.15 6.28 17.18
N LEU A 64 5.27 7.24 18.09
CA LEU A 64 4.82 7.14 19.48
C LEU A 64 3.30 7.11 19.60
N ASP A 65 2.57 7.86 18.78
CA ASP A 65 1.10 7.82 18.73
C ASP A 65 0.57 6.44 18.31
N TRP A 66 1.36 5.69 17.53
CA TRP A 66 0.98 4.37 17.01
C TRP A 66 1.40 3.22 17.94
N ARG A 67 1.94 3.54 19.12
CA ARG A 67 2.41 2.59 20.13
C ARG A 67 1.30 1.66 20.63
N THR A 68 0.03 2.02 20.50
CA THR A 68 -1.14 1.18 20.80
C THR A 68 -1.43 0.09 19.76
N LEU A 69 -0.92 0.23 18.52
CA LEU A 69 -1.00 -0.80 17.48
C LEU A 69 0.09 -1.89 17.63
N LYS A 70 0.90 -1.82 18.69
CA LYS A 70 1.98 -2.77 19.04
C LYS A 70 1.43 -4.12 19.53
N ALA A 71 0.80 -4.88 18.64
CA ALA A 71 0.61 -6.32 18.87
C ALA A 71 1.93 -7.13 18.75
N GLY A 72 3.10 -6.50 18.90
CA GLY A 72 4.43 -7.14 18.86
C GLY A 72 4.95 -7.54 17.47
N CYS A 73 4.12 -7.45 16.44
CA CYS A 73 4.44 -8.06 15.13
C CYS A 73 5.05 -7.11 14.10
N VAL A 74 5.19 -5.82 14.41
CA VAL A 74 5.82 -4.86 13.49
C VAL A 74 7.33 -5.05 13.54
N THR A 75 7.94 -5.34 12.40
CA THR A 75 9.40 -5.56 12.30
C THR A 75 10.10 -4.52 11.44
N GLU A 76 9.37 -3.78 10.63
CA GLU A 76 9.93 -2.84 9.66
C GLU A 76 9.02 -1.63 9.45
N VAL A 77 9.65 -0.50 9.14
CA VAL A 77 9.02 0.78 8.86
C VAL A 77 9.42 1.21 7.46
N LEU A 78 8.43 1.45 6.61
CA LEU A 78 8.63 2.02 5.29
C LEU A 78 8.45 3.54 5.36
N LEU A 79 9.46 4.24 4.88
CA LEU A 79 9.54 5.69 4.83
C LEU A 79 9.50 6.20 3.40
N GLY A 80 9.04 7.43 3.26
CA GLY A 80 8.94 8.16 2.01
C GLY A 80 8.86 9.66 2.32
N PRO A 81 9.12 10.54 1.33
CA PRO A 81 8.79 11.94 1.47
C PRO A 81 7.28 12.11 1.73
N PRO A 82 6.81 13.30 2.17
CA PRO A 82 5.38 13.60 2.22
C PRO A 82 4.72 13.21 0.88
N GLY A 83 3.85 12.20 0.94
CA GLY A 83 3.09 11.72 -0.21
C GLY A 83 1.81 12.52 -0.40
N SER A 84 0.90 11.98 -1.21
CA SER A 84 -0.49 12.48 -1.21
C SER A 84 -1.11 12.32 0.18
N ALA A 85 -1.94 13.29 0.59
CA ALA A 85 -2.70 13.17 1.82
C ALA A 85 -3.54 11.89 1.79
N LEU A 86 -3.57 11.13 2.89
CA LEU A 86 -4.36 9.91 2.94
C LEU A 86 -5.85 10.27 2.86
N GLY A 87 -6.50 9.84 1.79
CA GLY A 87 -7.94 10.01 1.58
C GLY A 87 -8.66 8.68 1.68
N PHE A 88 -9.85 8.65 2.29
CA PHE A 88 -10.69 7.43 2.30
C PHE A 88 -11.78 7.44 1.21
N GLY A 89 -11.90 8.56 0.48
CA GLY A 89 -12.97 8.80 -0.49
C GLY A 89 -12.71 8.25 -1.89
N THR A 90 -11.44 8.03 -2.28
CA THR A 90 -11.09 7.65 -3.65
C THR A 90 -11.42 6.18 -3.90
N VAL A 91 -12.54 5.94 -4.59
CA VAL A 91 -12.97 4.60 -5.00
C VAL A 91 -12.36 4.28 -6.36
N VAL A 92 -11.73 3.13 -6.50
CA VAL A 92 -11.28 2.63 -7.80
C VAL A 92 -12.52 2.34 -8.67
N PRO A 93 -12.67 3.00 -9.84
CA PRO A 93 -13.80 2.77 -10.74
C PRO A 93 -13.95 1.31 -11.15
N ALA A 94 -15.19 0.88 -11.39
CA ALA A 94 -15.54 -0.51 -11.68
C ALA A 94 -14.84 -1.07 -12.92
N ASP A 95 -14.76 -0.26 -13.99
CA ASP A 95 -14.03 -0.58 -15.20
C ASP A 95 -12.54 -0.73 -14.89
N LEU A 96 -11.93 0.24 -14.19
CA LEU A 96 -10.51 0.17 -13.80
C LEU A 96 -10.22 -1.05 -12.94
N LEU A 97 -11.04 -1.32 -11.92
CA LEU A 97 -10.88 -2.47 -11.03
C LEU A 97 -10.85 -3.80 -11.81
N SER A 98 -11.68 -3.92 -12.85
CA SER A 98 -11.79 -5.12 -13.68
C SER A 98 -10.57 -5.37 -14.58
N ARG A 99 -9.81 -4.31 -14.91
CA ARG A 99 -8.58 -4.37 -15.74
C ARG A 99 -7.28 -4.31 -14.93
N LEU A 100 -7.34 -4.12 -13.61
CA LEU A 100 -6.13 -4.11 -12.80
C LEU A 100 -5.42 -5.46 -12.90
N THR A 101 -4.11 -5.38 -13.12
CA THR A 101 -3.21 -6.52 -13.21
C THR A 101 -2.03 -6.36 -12.27
N TYR A 102 -1.65 -7.48 -11.67
CA TYR A 102 -0.38 -7.66 -10.99
C TYR A 102 0.61 -8.29 -11.96
N THR A 103 1.88 -7.96 -11.79
CA THR A 103 2.99 -8.59 -12.51
C THR A 103 3.90 -9.38 -11.58
N SER A 104 4.51 -10.42 -12.12
CA SER A 104 5.44 -11.28 -11.41
C SER A 104 6.41 -11.93 -12.41
N ARG A 105 7.39 -12.68 -11.90
CA ARG A 105 8.27 -13.50 -12.75
C ARG A 105 7.52 -14.54 -13.61
N ARG A 106 6.27 -14.88 -13.25
CA ARG A 106 5.41 -15.82 -14.00
C ARG A 106 4.51 -15.14 -15.01
N GLY A 107 4.66 -13.83 -15.22
CA GLY A 107 3.80 -13.02 -16.07
C GLY A 107 2.75 -12.25 -15.27
N GLU A 108 1.85 -11.62 -16.02
CA GLU A 108 0.76 -10.80 -15.49
C GLU A 108 -0.48 -11.63 -15.15
N ARG A 109 -1.25 -11.13 -14.18
CA ARG A 109 -2.53 -11.71 -13.79
C ARG A 109 -3.49 -10.62 -13.33
N THR A 110 -4.77 -10.80 -13.63
CA THR A 110 -5.83 -9.92 -13.13
C THR A 110 -6.07 -10.11 -11.63
N LEU A 111 -6.72 -9.13 -11.02
CA LEU A 111 -7.27 -9.28 -9.66
C LEU A 111 -8.34 -10.39 -9.67
N LYS A 112 -8.20 -11.35 -8.75
CA LYS A 112 -9.23 -12.39 -8.57
C LYS A 112 -10.43 -11.82 -7.83
N HIS A 113 -11.59 -12.45 -8.05
CA HIS A 113 -12.85 -12.15 -7.37
C HIS A 113 -13.39 -10.75 -7.64
N VAL A 114 -13.09 -10.19 -8.82
CA VAL A 114 -13.83 -9.06 -9.37
C VAL A 114 -15.01 -9.61 -10.17
N VAL A 115 -16.23 -9.22 -9.81
CA VAL A 115 -17.48 -9.64 -10.45
C VAL A 115 -18.35 -8.41 -10.62
N ASP A 116 -18.82 -8.14 -11.84
CA ASP A 116 -19.64 -6.97 -12.18
C ASP A 116 -19.04 -5.63 -11.70
N GLY A 117 -17.70 -5.52 -11.75
CA GLY A 117 -16.99 -4.32 -11.31
C GLY A 117 -16.87 -4.15 -9.80
N GLU A 118 -17.24 -5.17 -9.02
CA GLU A 118 -17.12 -5.19 -7.56
C GLU A 118 -16.12 -6.26 -7.07
N LEU A 119 -15.46 -5.97 -5.96
CA LEU A 119 -14.56 -6.91 -5.29
C LEU A 119 -15.37 -7.85 -4.38
N ALA A 120 -15.78 -9.00 -4.93
CA ALA A 120 -16.55 -10.01 -4.21
C ALA A 120 -15.78 -10.63 -3.04
N ARG A 121 -14.44 -10.70 -3.12
CA ARG A 121 -13.56 -11.14 -2.02
C ARG A 121 -12.26 -10.33 -2.00
N SER A 122 -11.83 -9.93 -0.82
CA SER A 122 -10.62 -9.12 -0.63
C SER A 122 -9.30 -9.90 -0.66
N ILE A 123 -9.34 -11.24 -0.72
CA ILE A 123 -8.13 -12.07 -0.60
C ILE A 123 -7.08 -11.77 -1.68
N SER A 124 -7.50 -11.29 -2.86
CA SER A 124 -6.61 -10.92 -3.96
C SER A 124 -5.86 -9.60 -3.73
N VAL A 125 -6.27 -8.81 -2.74
CA VAL A 125 -5.65 -7.53 -2.37
C VAL A 125 -5.04 -7.56 -0.96
N GLN A 126 -5.08 -8.71 -0.28
CA GLN A 126 -4.47 -8.90 1.04
C GLN A 126 -3.00 -9.30 0.91
N GLY A 127 -2.13 -8.31 0.88
CA GLY A 127 -0.69 -8.48 0.76
C GLY A 127 -0.03 -7.29 0.09
N ILE A 128 1.22 -7.47 -0.34
CA ILE A 128 1.92 -6.52 -1.18
C ILE A 128 2.15 -7.18 -2.53
N TYR A 129 1.65 -6.55 -3.59
CA TYR A 129 1.73 -7.05 -4.95
C TYR A 129 2.29 -5.97 -5.86
N ARG A 130 3.11 -6.37 -6.82
CA ARG A 130 3.60 -5.46 -7.85
C ARG A 130 2.54 -5.32 -8.94
N LEU A 131 2.11 -4.09 -9.22
CA LEU A 131 1.22 -3.78 -10.32
C LEU A 131 1.97 -3.91 -11.65
N ALA A 132 1.26 -4.31 -12.71
CA ALA A 132 1.76 -4.10 -14.06
C ALA A 132 1.87 -2.59 -14.36
N PRO A 133 2.75 -2.17 -15.29
CA PRO A 133 2.99 -0.76 -15.58
C PRO A 133 1.72 0.05 -15.88
N ASP A 134 0.81 -0.48 -16.71
CA ASP A 134 -0.41 0.22 -17.09
C ASP A 134 -1.37 0.39 -15.89
N SER A 135 -1.45 -0.64 -15.04
CA SER A 135 -2.24 -0.60 -13.80
C SER A 135 -1.66 0.41 -12.81
N ALA A 136 -0.33 0.48 -12.69
CA ALA A 136 0.34 1.46 -11.84
C ALA A 136 0.10 2.90 -12.32
N THR A 137 0.18 3.14 -13.63
CA THR A 137 -0.12 4.43 -14.25
C THR A 137 -1.56 4.85 -13.99
N ALA A 138 -2.52 3.94 -14.21
CA ALA A 138 -3.93 4.24 -14.00
C ALA A 138 -4.26 4.57 -12.54
N LEU A 139 -3.73 3.82 -11.57
CA LEU A 139 -3.90 4.16 -10.15
C LEU A 139 -3.24 5.48 -9.79
N ARG A 140 -2.06 5.79 -10.36
CA ARG A 140 -1.40 7.07 -10.12
C ARG A 140 -2.24 8.25 -10.59
N GLN A 141 -2.82 8.17 -11.79
CA GLN A 141 -3.71 9.22 -12.31
C GLN A 141 -4.92 9.41 -11.41
N LEU A 142 -5.54 8.30 -10.97
CA LEU A 142 -6.67 8.37 -10.06
C LEU A 142 -6.35 9.09 -8.73
N VAL A 143 -5.15 8.88 -8.17
CA VAL A 143 -4.70 9.62 -6.97
C VAL A 143 -4.59 11.11 -7.28
N LEU A 144 -3.97 11.48 -8.40
CA LEU A 144 -3.73 12.89 -8.76
C LEU A 144 -5.06 13.64 -8.96
N GLU A 145 -6.04 13.03 -9.61
CA GLU A 145 -7.38 13.61 -9.83
C GLU A 145 -8.14 13.91 -8.53
N HIS A 146 -7.83 13.19 -7.45
CA HIS A 146 -8.54 13.29 -6.16
C HIS A 146 -7.69 13.91 -5.04
N SER A 147 -6.46 14.36 -5.34
CA SER A 147 -5.57 15.02 -4.39
C SER A 147 -5.59 16.55 -4.52
N GLY A 148 -6.54 17.10 -5.28
CA GLY A 148 -6.75 18.54 -5.51
C GLY A 148 -7.85 19.14 -4.65
#